data_AF-A0A969A2W2-F1
#
_entry.id   AF-A0A969A2W2-F1
#
_cell.length_a   1.000
_cell.length_b   1.000
_cell.length_c   1.000
_cell.angle_alpha   90.00
_cell.angle_beta   90.00
_cell.angle_gamma   90.00
#
_symmetry.space_group_name_H-M   'P 1'
#
loop_
_entity.id
_entity.type
_entity.pdbx_description
1 polymer ?
#
loop_
_entity_poly.entity_id
_entity_poly.type
_entity_poly.pdbx_seq_one_letter_code
_entity_poly.pdbx_strand_id
1 'polypeptide(L)'
;DQVRDAIRLKHYSYRTEQSYVGWIRRYILFHNKQHPKDMGGAEVEAFLTHLAVEGRVSASTQNQAFSALLFLYRHVLQLPLNERIDAIRAKSSRKLPTVLTPEEVRAVIQPMSGVHRLIVQLLYGSGLRLREAMQLRIKDLDFPQSQIVVRDAKGQESRLTMLPNSVQMPLKEHLQQVKRTHQQDLNLGYGAVTLPFALAHKYPNANRQWVWQFVFPASTRCKAF
;
A
#
# COMPACT_ATOMS: atom_id res chain seq x y z
N ASP A 1 2.79 -18.78 11.82
CA ASP A 1 4.10 -18.10 11.65
C ASP A 1 4.06 -16.92 12.60
N GLN A 2 4.70 -17.03 13.78
CA GLN A 2 4.43 -16.16 14.93
C GLN A 2 4.52 -14.66 14.62
N VAL A 3 5.47 -14.27 13.75
CA VAL A 3 5.64 -12.86 13.34
C VAL A 3 4.45 -12.38 12.52
N ARG A 4 4.04 -13.14 11.49
CA ARG A 4 2.90 -12.77 10.65
C ARG A 4 1.61 -12.72 11.45
N ASP A 5 1.42 -13.67 12.35
CA ASP A 5 0.24 -13.76 13.20
C ASP A 5 0.15 -12.53 14.13
N ALA A 6 1.25 -12.13 14.76
CA ALA A 6 1.32 -10.93 15.60
C ALA A 6 1.08 -9.62 14.82
N ILE A 7 1.63 -9.51 13.59
CA ILE A 7 1.45 -8.34 12.72
C ILE A 7 -0.03 -8.20 12.31
N ARG A 8 -0.67 -9.30 11.92
CA ARG A 8 -2.08 -9.33 11.52
C ARG A 8 -3.02 -9.06 12.69
N LEU A 9 -2.74 -9.63 13.86
CA LEU A 9 -3.51 -9.37 15.08
C LEU A 9 -3.52 -7.89 15.45
N LYS A 10 -2.41 -7.19 15.24
CA LYS A 10 -2.29 -5.74 15.47
C LYS A 10 -2.76 -4.89 14.30
N HIS A 11 -3.41 -5.48 13.29
CA HIS A 11 -3.96 -4.81 12.11
C HIS A 11 -2.95 -3.98 11.31
N TYR A 12 -1.68 -4.38 11.33
CA TYR A 12 -0.67 -3.75 10.47
C TYR A 12 -0.94 -4.10 9.01
N SER A 13 -0.50 -3.20 8.11
CA SER A 13 -0.67 -3.42 6.68
C SER A 13 0.15 -4.63 6.20
N TYR A 14 -0.34 -5.33 5.17
CA TYR A 14 0.41 -6.41 4.52
C TYR A 14 1.81 -5.97 4.02
N ARG A 15 1.97 -4.70 3.63
CA ARG A 15 3.29 -4.16 3.27
C ARG A 15 4.23 -4.13 4.47
N THR A 16 3.71 -3.79 5.65
CA THR A 16 4.49 -3.84 6.89
C THR A 16 4.86 -5.29 7.24
N GLU A 17 3.94 -6.25 7.04
CA GLU A 17 4.23 -7.68 7.18
C GLU A 17 5.44 -8.08 6.32
N GLN A 18 5.40 -7.78 5.02
CA GLN A 18 6.47 -8.10 4.09
C GLN A 18 7.80 -7.44 4.47
N SER A 19 7.77 -6.14 4.80
CA SER A 19 8.98 -5.41 5.22
C SER A 19 9.57 -5.98 6.51
N TYR A 20 8.74 -6.24 7.52
CA TYR A 20 9.23 -6.71 8.82
C TYR A 20 9.77 -8.13 8.73
N VAL A 21 9.04 -9.05 8.09
CA VAL A 21 9.52 -10.42 7.86
C VAL A 21 10.83 -10.41 7.06
N GLY A 22 10.93 -9.54 6.05
CA GLY A 22 12.16 -9.38 5.27
C GLY A 22 13.35 -8.92 6.11
N TRP A 23 13.16 -7.93 6.97
CA TRP A 23 14.23 -7.43 7.86
C TRP A 23 14.62 -8.43 8.93
N ILE A 24 13.64 -9.09 9.57
CA ILE A 24 13.89 -10.12 10.58
C ILE A 24 14.69 -11.28 9.96
N ARG A 25 14.34 -11.70 8.75
CA ARG A 25 15.09 -12.76 8.04
C ARG A 25 16.53 -12.35 7.77
N ARG A 26 16.77 -11.10 7.31
CA ARG A 26 18.14 -10.59 7.07
C ARG A 26 18.96 -10.54 8.35
N TYR A 27 18.35 -10.11 9.45
CA TYR A 27 18.98 -10.08 10.77
C TYR A 27 19.39 -11.48 11.24
N ILE A 28 18.50 -12.47 11.13
CA ILE A 28 18.81 -13.87 11.48
C ILE A 28 19.93 -14.42 10.60
N LEU A 29 19.92 -14.14 9.30
CA LEU A 29 20.95 -14.60 8.37
C LEU A 29 22.31 -13.95 8.64
N PHE A 30 22.33 -12.66 9.02
CA PHE A 30 23.55 -11.96 9.39
C PHE A 30 24.22 -12.60 10.62
N HIS A 31 23.42 -13.08 11.57
CA HIS A 31 23.90 -13.81 12.75
C HIS A 31 23.91 -15.33 12.57
N ASN A 32 24.23 -15.81 11.35
CA ASN A 32 24.41 -17.24 11.06
C ASN A 32 23.26 -18.16 11.47
N LYS A 33 22.02 -17.67 11.37
CA LYS A 33 20.79 -18.37 11.77
C LYS A 33 20.65 -18.62 13.28
N GLN A 34 21.38 -17.89 14.11
CA GLN A 34 21.14 -17.86 15.55
C GLN A 34 19.71 -17.40 15.85
N HIS A 35 19.08 -18.03 16.84
CA HIS A 35 17.69 -17.75 17.17
C HIS A 35 17.60 -16.37 17.88
N PRO A 36 16.70 -15.45 17.47
CA PRO A 36 16.58 -14.13 18.09
C PRO A 36 16.23 -14.06 19.58
N LYS A 37 15.95 -15.20 20.22
CA LYS A 37 15.78 -15.26 21.69
C LYS A 37 17.12 -15.32 22.42
N ASP A 38 18.15 -15.80 21.73
CA ASP A 38 19.52 -15.94 22.24
C ASP A 38 20.39 -14.76 21.80
N MET A 39 19.75 -13.67 21.38
CA MET A 39 20.37 -12.43 20.92
C MET A 39 19.71 -11.25 21.65
N GLY A 40 20.36 -10.09 21.66
CA GLY A 40 19.90 -8.90 22.38
C GLY A 40 20.29 -7.59 21.71
N GLY A 41 20.54 -6.57 22.54
CA GLY A 41 20.85 -5.22 22.09
C GLY A 41 22.10 -5.16 21.20
N ALA A 42 23.17 -5.83 21.62
CA ALA A 42 24.45 -5.86 20.91
C ALA A 42 24.33 -6.40 19.48
N GLU A 43 23.60 -7.50 19.27
CA GLU A 43 23.39 -8.09 17.94
C GLU A 43 22.54 -7.19 17.05
N VAL A 44 21.56 -6.50 17.63
CA VAL A 44 20.75 -5.51 16.93
C VAL A 44 21.61 -4.33 16.49
N GLU A 45 22.46 -3.80 17.37
CA GLU A 45 23.39 -2.72 17.05
C GLU A 45 24.41 -3.12 15.98
N ALA A 46 25.00 -4.30 16.10
CA ALA A 46 25.94 -4.84 15.12
C ALA A 46 25.30 -4.93 13.73
N PHE A 47 24.08 -5.45 13.64
CA PHE A 47 23.35 -5.54 12.38
C PHE A 47 23.02 -4.15 11.80
N LEU A 48 22.52 -3.22 12.63
CA LEU A 48 22.20 -1.86 12.17
C LEU A 48 23.44 -1.07 11.75
N THR A 49 24.58 -1.32 12.39
CA THR A 49 25.87 -0.74 12.04
C THR A 49 26.38 -1.30 10.72
N HIS A 50 26.31 -2.62 10.53
CA HIS A 50 26.64 -3.27 9.25
C HIS A 50 25.80 -2.69 8.10
N LEU A 51 24.49 -2.50 8.30
CA LEU A 51 23.64 -1.87 7.30
C LEU A 51 24.08 -0.44 6.95
N ALA A 52 24.52 0.35 7.93
CA ALA A 52 24.92 1.73 7.74
C ALA A 52 26.31 1.86 7.09
N VAL A 53 27.28 1.06 7.53
CA VAL A 53 28.69 1.18 7.12
C VAL A 53 28.97 0.40 5.84
N GLU A 54 28.64 -0.88 5.81
CA GLU A 54 28.91 -1.76 4.66
C GLU A 54 27.78 -1.68 3.64
N GLY A 55 26.54 -1.76 4.11
CA GLY A 55 25.35 -1.67 3.26
C GLY A 55 25.07 -0.26 2.72
N ARG A 56 25.69 0.78 3.32
CA ARG A 56 25.51 2.20 2.99
C ARG A 56 24.04 2.59 2.83
N VAL A 57 23.16 2.00 3.63
CA VAL A 57 21.72 2.21 3.48
C VAL A 57 21.31 3.59 3.96
N SER A 58 20.21 4.10 3.41
CA SER A 58 19.65 5.37 3.87
C SER A 58 19.19 5.29 5.33
N ALA A 59 19.14 6.45 5.98
CA ALA A 59 18.58 6.61 7.32
C ALA A 59 17.17 6.01 7.49
N SER A 60 16.31 6.21 6.48
CA SER A 60 14.94 5.68 6.48
C SER A 60 14.92 4.15 6.43
N THR A 61 15.82 3.57 5.64
CA THR A 61 15.98 2.11 5.50
C THR A 61 16.43 1.50 6.83
N GLN A 62 17.44 2.09 7.49
CA GLN A 62 17.92 1.64 8.79
C GLN A 62 16.82 1.74 9.86
N ASN A 63 16.08 2.84 9.89
CA ASN A 63 14.96 3.03 10.83
C ASN A 63 13.83 1.99 10.61
N GLN A 64 13.58 1.60 9.35
CA GLN A 64 12.62 0.53 9.05
C GLN A 64 13.09 -0.83 9.57
N ALA A 65 14.38 -1.15 9.40
CA ALA A 65 14.97 -2.37 9.96
C ALA A 65 14.90 -2.38 11.49
N PHE A 66 15.29 -1.28 12.14
CA PHE A 66 15.20 -1.13 13.59
C PHE A 66 13.77 -1.30 14.11
N SER A 67 12.78 -0.70 13.44
CA SER A 67 11.37 -0.84 13.81
C SER A 67 10.88 -2.29 13.71
N ALA A 68 11.33 -3.05 12.71
CA ALA A 68 11.01 -4.46 12.56
C ALA A 68 11.59 -5.32 13.69
N LEU A 69 12.83 -5.05 14.10
CA LEU A 69 13.49 -5.75 15.20
C LEU A 69 12.84 -5.40 16.54
N LEU A 70 12.56 -4.12 16.77
CA LEU A 70 11.85 -3.69 17.98
C LEU A 70 10.46 -4.34 18.07
N PHE A 71 9.76 -4.50 16.95
CA PHE A 71 8.50 -5.24 16.89
C PHE A 71 8.69 -6.73 17.23
N LEU A 72 9.70 -7.40 16.67
CA LEU A 72 10.01 -8.80 16.96
C LEU A 72 10.21 -9.01 18.46
N TYR A 73 11.14 -8.26 19.06
CA TYR A 73 11.48 -8.42 20.48
C TYR A 73 10.31 -8.07 21.40
N ARG A 74 9.61 -6.96 21.15
CA ARG A 74 8.52 -6.50 22.01
C ARG A 74 7.23 -7.30 21.88
N HIS A 75 6.85 -7.70 20.67
CA HIS A 75 5.50 -8.22 20.41
C HIS A 75 5.45 -9.69 20.02
N VAL A 76 6.57 -10.27 19.58
CA VAL A 76 6.62 -11.69 19.22
C VAL A 76 7.35 -12.48 20.31
N LEU A 77 8.54 -12.02 20.71
CA LEU A 77 9.36 -12.72 21.71
C LEU A 77 8.98 -12.38 23.15
N GLN A 78 8.28 -11.26 23.36
CA GLN A 78 7.98 -10.72 24.70
C GLN A 78 9.25 -10.52 25.56
N LEU A 79 10.36 -10.22 24.90
CA LEU A 79 11.67 -9.94 25.48
C LEU A 79 12.02 -8.50 25.11
N PRO A 80 11.50 -7.48 25.83
CA PRO A 80 11.82 -6.10 25.53
C PRO A 80 13.33 -5.90 25.64
N LEU A 81 13.90 -5.24 24.62
CA LEU A 81 15.30 -4.80 24.66
C LEU A 81 15.39 -3.72 25.75
N ASN A 82 15.95 -4.09 26.90
CA ASN A 82 16.01 -3.25 28.10
C ASN A 82 17.09 -2.16 28.01
N GLU A 83 17.98 -2.27 27.03
CA GLU A 83 19.09 -1.35 26.79
C GLU A 83 18.67 -0.25 25.82
N ARG A 84 19.17 0.97 26.06
CA ARG A 84 19.11 2.03 25.05
C ARG A 84 20.02 1.58 23.91
N ILE A 85 19.40 1.08 22.85
CA ILE A 85 20.10 0.75 21.61
C ILE A 85 20.61 2.05 21.02
N ASP A 86 21.91 2.30 21.15
CA ASP A 86 22.63 3.47 20.67
C ASP A 86 22.99 3.31 19.18
N ALA A 87 22.16 2.58 18.43
CA ALA A 87 22.15 2.65 16.99
C ALA A 87 21.72 4.08 16.61
N ILE A 88 22.71 4.94 16.35
CA ILE A 88 22.59 6.32 15.88
C ILE A 88 21.33 6.42 15.04
N ARG A 89 20.23 6.95 15.62
CA ARG A 89 18.98 7.12 14.88
C ARG A 89 19.30 8.02 13.71
N ALA A 90 19.46 7.43 12.54
CA ALA A 90 19.89 8.18 11.39
C ALA A 90 18.82 9.24 11.11
N LYS A 91 19.22 10.51 11.24
CA LYS A 91 18.34 11.64 10.96
C LYS A 91 18.11 11.67 9.46
N SER A 92 16.90 11.35 9.03
CA SER A 92 16.52 11.54 7.62
C SER A 92 16.60 13.03 7.30
N SER A 93 17.39 13.40 6.28
CA SER A 93 17.30 14.75 5.73
C SER A 93 15.88 14.92 5.15
N ARG A 94 15.22 16.03 5.49
CA ARG A 94 13.93 16.38 4.89
C ARG A 94 14.25 16.98 3.52
N LYS A 95 14.19 16.18 2.46
CA LYS A 95 14.26 16.70 1.10
C LYS A 95 13.00 17.53 0.85
N LEU A 96 13.18 18.75 0.36
CA LEU A 96 12.06 19.56 -0.11
C LEU A 96 11.42 18.85 -1.31
N PRO A 97 10.08 18.74 -1.35
CA PRO A 97 9.41 18.18 -2.51
C PRO A 97 9.62 19.11 -3.70
N THR A 98 10.27 18.61 -4.75
CA THR A 98 10.28 19.29 -6.05
C THR A 98 8.92 19.08 -6.71
N VAL A 99 8.26 20.17 -7.09
CA VAL A 99 6.96 20.15 -7.77
C VAL A 99 7.14 20.45 -9.25
N LEU A 100 6.36 19.78 -10.08
CA LEU A 100 6.35 20.03 -11.53
C LEU A 100 5.55 21.28 -11.87
N THR A 101 5.99 22.03 -12.88
CA THR A 101 5.21 23.12 -13.46
C THR A 101 4.04 22.57 -14.30
N PRO A 102 3.00 23.38 -14.56
CA PRO A 102 1.91 22.97 -15.44
C PRO A 102 2.40 22.53 -16.84
N GLU A 103 3.46 23.14 -17.35
CA GLU A 103 4.08 22.82 -18.65
C GLU A 103 4.74 21.44 -18.62
N GLU A 104 5.51 21.14 -17.58
CA GLU A 104 6.13 19.83 -17.38
C GLU A 104 5.07 18.74 -17.21
N VAL A 105 3.99 19.01 -16.46
CA VAL A 105 2.87 18.08 -16.32
C VAL A 105 2.21 17.79 -17.65
N ARG A 106 1.97 18.82 -18.48
CA ARG A 106 1.42 18.63 -19.83
C ARG A 106 2.36 17.78 -20.70
N ALA A 107 3.66 18.07 -20.67
CA ALA A 107 4.66 17.32 -21.43
C ALA A 107 4.71 15.83 -21.04
N VAL A 108 4.47 15.51 -19.76
CA VAL A 108 4.38 14.12 -19.29
C VAL A 108 3.07 13.45 -19.70
N ILE A 109 1.93 14.14 -19.60
CA ILE A 109 0.60 13.55 -19.85
C ILE A 109 0.29 13.41 -21.35
N GLN A 110 0.74 14.35 -22.18
CA GLN A 110 0.41 14.39 -23.60
C GLN A 110 0.80 13.13 -24.40
N PRO A 111 1.99 12.54 -24.24
CA PRO A 111 2.36 11.31 -24.96
C PRO A 111 1.70 10.05 -24.39
N MET A 112 1.06 10.12 -23.22
CA MET A 112 0.38 8.95 -22.63
C MET A 112 -0.91 8.63 -23.38
N SER A 113 -1.27 7.36 -23.40
CA SER A 113 -2.50 6.87 -24.02
C SER A 113 -3.25 5.89 -23.11
N GLY A 114 -4.53 5.70 -23.42
CA GLY A 114 -5.41 4.74 -22.74
C GLY A 114 -5.54 4.96 -21.23
N VAL A 115 -5.59 3.85 -20.50
CA VAL A 115 -5.86 3.82 -19.05
C VAL A 115 -4.79 4.54 -18.24
N HIS A 116 -3.52 4.49 -18.66
CA HIS A 116 -2.43 5.16 -17.95
C HIS A 116 -2.60 6.69 -17.94
N ARG A 117 -2.98 7.27 -19.09
CA ARG A 117 -3.30 8.71 -19.16
C ARG A 117 -4.43 9.08 -18.22
N LEU A 118 -5.50 8.26 -18.21
CA LEU A 118 -6.66 8.48 -17.34
C LEU A 118 -6.29 8.45 -15.86
N ILE A 119 -5.46 7.48 -15.44
CA ILE A 119 -4.95 7.38 -14.07
C ILE A 119 -4.15 8.62 -13.71
N VAL A 120 -3.18 9.04 -14.53
CA VAL A 120 -2.32 10.19 -14.22
C VAL A 120 -3.13 11.49 -14.16
N GLN A 121 -4.09 11.70 -15.07
CA GLN A 121 -4.97 12.85 -15.02
C GLN A 121 -5.82 12.88 -13.74
N LEU A 122 -6.30 11.71 -13.29
CA LEU A 122 -7.05 11.59 -12.05
C LEU A 122 -6.17 11.88 -10.83
N LEU A 123 -4.94 11.34 -10.79
CA LEU A 123 -3.96 11.59 -9.73
C LEU A 123 -3.64 13.08 -9.60
N TYR A 124 -3.33 13.72 -10.73
CA TYR A 124 -2.96 15.13 -10.79
C TYR A 124 -4.14 16.03 -10.41
N GLY A 125 -5.30 15.85 -11.06
CA GLY A 125 -6.45 16.74 -10.88
C GLY A 125 -7.22 16.54 -9.58
N SER A 126 -7.08 15.37 -8.94
CA SER A 126 -7.83 15.02 -7.71
C SER A 126 -6.94 14.89 -6.49
N GLY A 127 -5.62 15.07 -6.62
CA GLY A 127 -4.65 14.93 -5.53
C GLY A 127 -4.61 13.54 -4.90
N LEU A 128 -4.99 12.51 -5.66
CA LEU A 128 -5.00 11.13 -5.17
C LEU A 128 -3.58 10.57 -5.09
N ARG A 129 -3.31 9.74 -4.08
CA ARG A 129 -2.14 8.88 -4.08
C ARG A 129 -2.37 7.72 -5.06
N LEU A 130 -1.30 7.21 -5.65
CA LEU A 130 -1.38 6.07 -6.58
C LEU A 130 -2.21 4.90 -6.02
N ARG A 131 -1.99 4.55 -4.74
CA ARG A 131 -2.73 3.47 -4.10
C ARG A 131 -4.22 3.77 -3.95
N GLU A 132 -4.59 5.00 -3.62
CA GLU A 132 -5.98 5.43 -3.49
C GLU A 132 -6.68 5.33 -4.85
N ALA A 133 -6.03 5.77 -5.93
CA ALA A 133 -6.57 5.63 -7.29
C ALA A 133 -6.74 4.15 -7.71
N MET A 134 -5.77 3.28 -7.39
CA MET A 134 -5.84 1.85 -7.73
C MET A 134 -6.87 1.07 -6.90
N GLN A 135 -7.27 1.58 -5.74
CA GLN A 135 -8.27 0.95 -4.87
C GLN A 135 -9.67 1.56 -5.02
N LEU A 136 -9.81 2.57 -5.88
CA LEU A 136 -11.07 3.26 -6.08
C LEU A 136 -12.13 2.31 -6.62
N ARG A 137 -13.30 2.30 -5.98
CA ARG A 137 -14.45 1.50 -6.41
C ARG A 137 -15.46 2.35 -7.17
N ILE A 138 -16.33 1.72 -7.94
CA ILE A 138 -17.35 2.44 -8.71
C ILE A 138 -18.22 3.34 -7.83
N LYS A 139 -18.63 2.84 -6.65
CA LYS A 139 -19.44 3.60 -5.68
C LYS A 139 -18.75 4.83 -5.07
N ASP A 140 -17.44 4.96 -5.27
CA ASP A 140 -16.66 6.06 -4.71
C ASP A 140 -16.67 7.27 -5.65
N LEU A 141 -17.20 7.14 -6.87
CA LEU A 141 -17.33 8.21 -7.86
C LEU A 141 -18.73 8.80 -7.83
N ASP A 142 -18.83 10.08 -7.50
CA ASP A 142 -20.07 10.87 -7.61
C ASP A 142 -19.93 11.85 -8.78
N PHE A 143 -20.48 11.48 -9.94
CA PHE A 143 -20.46 12.32 -11.13
C PHE A 143 -21.37 13.57 -10.99
N PRO A 144 -22.62 13.46 -10.49
CA PRO A 144 -23.47 14.63 -10.27
C PRO A 144 -22.81 15.71 -9.43
N GLN A 145 -22.14 15.33 -8.33
CA GLN A 145 -21.47 16.28 -7.44
C GLN A 145 -20.02 16.56 -7.83
N SER A 146 -19.49 15.87 -8.85
CA SER A 146 -18.08 15.94 -9.27
C SER A 146 -17.12 15.69 -8.09
N GLN A 147 -17.36 14.61 -7.35
CA GLN A 147 -16.62 14.23 -6.16
C GLN A 147 -16.13 12.78 -6.21
N ILE A 148 -15.05 12.53 -5.46
CA ILE A 148 -14.48 11.21 -5.23
C ILE A 148 -14.38 10.99 -3.73
N VAL A 149 -14.96 9.88 -3.27
CA VAL A 149 -14.87 9.43 -1.87
C VAL A 149 -13.64 8.56 -1.70
N VAL A 150 -12.58 9.09 -1.09
CA VAL A 150 -11.39 8.32 -0.76
C VAL A 150 -11.62 7.61 0.56
N ARG A 151 -11.83 6.29 0.51
CA ARG A 151 -12.00 5.44 1.69
C ARG A 151 -10.66 4.90 2.19
N ASP A 152 -10.63 4.57 3.47
CA ASP A 152 -9.50 3.90 4.13
C ASP A 152 -8.16 4.64 3.95
N ALA A 153 -8.19 5.99 4.01
CA ALA A 153 -6.95 6.77 4.05
C ALA A 153 -6.18 6.45 5.34
N LYS A 154 -4.90 6.87 5.39
CA LYS A 154 -4.04 6.66 6.58
C LYS A 154 -4.78 7.14 7.84
N GLY A 155 -5.09 6.23 8.76
CA GLY A 155 -5.89 6.52 9.96
C GLY A 155 -7.34 6.03 9.94
N GLN A 156 -7.77 5.29 8.89
CA GLN A 156 -9.16 4.84 8.69
C GLN A 156 -10.18 5.95 8.46
N GLU A 157 -9.73 7.19 8.26
CA GLU A 157 -10.60 8.30 7.91
C GLU A 157 -10.88 8.32 6.41
N SER A 158 -12.14 8.63 6.06
CA SER A 158 -12.52 8.88 4.68
C SER A 158 -12.44 10.38 4.40
N ARG A 159 -12.01 10.76 3.19
CA ARG A 159 -12.01 12.16 2.75
C ARG A 159 -12.65 12.30 1.37
N LEU A 160 -13.24 13.45 1.13
CA LEU A 160 -13.74 13.83 -0.19
C LEU A 160 -12.62 14.55 -0.96
N THR A 161 -12.53 14.30 -2.25
CA THR A 161 -11.75 15.11 -3.19
C THR A 161 -12.56 15.39 -4.44
N MET A 162 -12.11 16.35 -5.25
CA MET A 162 -12.78 16.74 -6.49
C MET A 162 -12.57 15.70 -7.59
N LEU A 163 -13.58 15.53 -8.46
CA LEU A 163 -13.48 14.80 -9.73
C LEU A 163 -13.35 15.82 -10.87
N PRO A 164 -12.18 15.93 -11.53
CA PRO A 164 -11.96 16.90 -12.60
C PRO A 164 -12.91 16.73 -13.77
N ASN A 165 -13.55 17.81 -14.21
CA ASN A 165 -14.49 17.81 -15.34
C ASN A 165 -13.87 17.25 -16.63
N SER A 166 -12.59 17.56 -16.89
CA SER A 166 -11.85 17.07 -18.06
C SER A 166 -11.69 15.54 -18.09
N VAL A 167 -11.79 14.89 -16.93
CA VAL A 167 -11.64 13.44 -16.78
C VAL A 167 -12.99 12.72 -16.76
N GLN A 168 -14.09 13.42 -16.50
CA GLN A 168 -15.41 12.78 -16.33
C GLN A 168 -15.87 12.00 -17.57
N MET A 169 -15.75 12.58 -18.77
CA MET A 169 -16.16 11.92 -20.01
C MET A 169 -15.27 10.70 -20.32
N PRO A 170 -13.93 10.83 -20.38
CA PRO A 170 -13.04 9.68 -20.54
C PRO A 170 -13.25 8.58 -19.48
N LEU A 171 -13.54 8.98 -18.24
CA LEU A 171 -13.80 8.04 -17.16
C LEU A 171 -15.11 7.29 -17.37
N LYS A 172 -16.19 7.96 -17.79
CA LYS A 172 -17.47 7.30 -18.10
C LYS A 172 -17.31 6.27 -19.23
N GLU A 173 -16.58 6.60 -20.29
CA GLU A 173 -16.29 5.68 -21.40
C GLU A 173 -15.48 4.46 -20.93
N HIS A 174 -14.44 4.70 -20.13
CA HIS A 174 -13.66 3.64 -19.49
C HIS A 174 -14.55 2.73 -18.63
N LEU A 175 -15.43 3.30 -17.80
CA LEU A 175 -16.34 2.53 -16.96
C LEU A 175 -17.34 1.68 -17.76
N GLN A 176 -17.77 2.13 -18.93
CA GLN A 176 -18.60 1.31 -19.82
C GLN A 176 -17.84 0.09 -20.36
N GLN A 177 -16.54 0.24 -20.66
CA GLN A 177 -15.70 -0.89 -21.07
C GLN A 177 -15.45 -1.87 -19.90
N VAL A 178 -15.19 -1.34 -18.71
CA VAL A 178 -15.04 -2.15 -17.49
C VAL A 178 -16.34 -2.90 -17.17
N LYS A 179 -17.51 -2.25 -17.32
CA LYS A 179 -18.81 -2.90 -17.11
C LYS A 179 -19.07 -4.05 -18.07
N ARG A 180 -18.69 -3.90 -19.35
CA ARG A 180 -18.77 -4.96 -20.35
C ARG A 180 -17.88 -6.15 -19.98
N THR A 181 -16.64 -5.87 -19.58
CA THR A 181 -15.68 -6.90 -19.14
C THR A 181 -16.20 -7.63 -17.90
N HIS A 182 -16.70 -6.90 -16.91
CA HIS A 182 -17.30 -7.45 -15.69
C HIS A 182 -18.48 -8.39 -16.01
N GLN A 183 -19.36 -7.99 -16.93
CA GLN A 183 -20.50 -8.83 -17.32
C GLN A 183 -20.05 -10.12 -18.00
N GLN A 184 -19.01 -10.06 -18.85
CA GLN A 184 -18.42 -11.24 -19.47
C GLN A 184 -17.80 -12.17 -18.42
N ASP A 185 -17.07 -11.61 -17.45
CA ASP A 185 -16.47 -12.39 -16.37
C ASP A 185 -17.53 -13.04 -15.49
N LEU A 186 -18.64 -12.35 -15.18
CA LEU A 186 -19.78 -12.93 -14.45
C LEU A 186 -20.39 -14.11 -15.19
N ASN A 187 -20.57 -14.01 -16.51
CA ASN A 187 -21.13 -15.09 -17.34
C ASN A 187 -20.21 -16.33 -17.35
N LEU A 188 -18.90 -16.13 -17.20
CA LEU A 188 -17.90 -17.20 -17.10
C LEU A 188 -17.72 -17.72 -15.65
N GLY A 189 -18.53 -17.26 -14.70
CA GLY A 189 -18.47 -17.67 -13.29
C GLY A 189 -17.46 -16.91 -12.42
N TYR A 190 -16.76 -15.92 -12.98
CA TYR A 190 -15.82 -15.04 -12.30
C TYR A 190 -16.50 -13.73 -11.82
N GLY A 191 -15.78 -12.59 -11.84
CA GLY A 191 -16.33 -11.28 -11.48
C GLY A 191 -16.50 -11.01 -9.99
N ALA A 192 -15.92 -11.83 -9.11
CA ALA A 192 -15.91 -11.57 -7.68
C ALA A 192 -14.69 -10.72 -7.30
N VAL A 193 -14.89 -9.72 -6.43
CA VAL A 193 -13.79 -8.92 -5.85
C VAL A 193 -13.69 -9.06 -4.34
N THR A 194 -12.49 -8.81 -3.81
CA THR A 194 -12.28 -8.75 -2.36
C THR A 194 -13.06 -7.58 -1.75
N LEU A 195 -13.91 -7.90 -0.78
CA LEU A 195 -14.61 -6.90 0.03
C LEU A 195 -13.77 -6.49 1.24
N PRO A 196 -13.94 -5.27 1.76
CA PRO A 196 -13.24 -4.84 2.96
C PRO A 196 -13.75 -5.63 4.17
N PHE A 197 -12.85 -6.01 5.08
CA PHE A 197 -13.17 -6.72 6.32
C PHE A 197 -14.02 -7.98 6.08
N ALA A 198 -14.84 -8.35 7.05
CA ALA A 198 -15.81 -9.43 6.97
C ALA A 198 -17.11 -9.03 6.24
N LEU A 199 -17.10 -8.00 5.38
CA LEU A 199 -18.34 -7.50 4.76
C LEU A 199 -19.02 -8.56 3.89
N ALA A 200 -18.26 -9.50 3.33
CA ALA A 200 -18.79 -10.66 2.63
C ALA A 200 -19.71 -11.53 3.50
N HIS A 201 -19.51 -11.60 4.82
CA HIS A 201 -20.40 -12.33 5.72
C HIS A 201 -21.76 -11.65 5.87
N LYS A 202 -21.78 -10.31 5.90
CA LYS A 202 -23.03 -9.54 6.02
C LYS A 202 -23.76 -9.43 4.68
N TYR A 203 -23.01 -9.37 3.57
CA TYR A 203 -23.55 -9.24 2.22
C TYR A 203 -22.85 -10.22 1.26
N PRO A 204 -23.30 -11.48 1.21
CA PRO A 204 -22.64 -12.56 0.47
C PRO A 204 -22.46 -12.26 -1.03
N ASN A 205 -23.40 -11.53 -1.63
CA ASN A 205 -23.42 -11.23 -3.06
C ASN A 205 -22.81 -9.86 -3.42
N ALA A 206 -22.36 -9.07 -2.44
CA ALA A 206 -21.83 -7.72 -2.70
C ALA A 206 -20.55 -7.73 -3.54
N ASN A 207 -19.75 -8.80 -3.46
CA ASN A 207 -18.50 -8.96 -4.19
C ASN A 207 -18.68 -9.05 -5.72
N ARG A 208 -19.88 -9.36 -6.20
CA ARG A 208 -20.22 -9.45 -7.64
C ARG A 208 -21.00 -8.24 -8.16
N GLN A 209 -21.44 -7.36 -7.26
CA GLN A 209 -22.19 -6.17 -7.65
C GLN A 209 -21.27 -5.13 -8.30
N TRP A 210 -21.80 -4.42 -9.29
CA TRP A 210 -21.09 -3.40 -10.05
C TRP A 210 -20.48 -2.31 -9.17
N VAL A 211 -21.23 -1.84 -8.17
CA VAL A 211 -20.83 -0.74 -7.28
C VAL A 211 -19.56 -1.04 -6.46
N TRP A 212 -19.23 -2.33 -6.26
CA TRP A 212 -18.07 -2.78 -5.49
C TRP A 212 -16.84 -3.06 -6.34
N GLN A 213 -16.98 -3.07 -7.67
CA GLN A 213 -15.89 -3.31 -8.61
C GLN A 213 -14.89 -2.15 -8.59
N PHE A 214 -13.65 -2.45 -8.96
CA PHE A 214 -12.61 -1.43 -9.08
C PHE A 214 -12.82 -0.61 -10.36
N VAL A 215 -12.53 0.69 -10.27
CA VAL A 215 -12.51 1.60 -11.43
C VAL A 215 -11.43 1.14 -12.43
N PHE A 216 -10.29 0.69 -11.92
CA PHE A 216 -9.17 0.18 -12.72
C PHE A 216 -8.96 -1.32 -12.41
N PRO A 217 -9.62 -2.24 -13.13
CA PRO A 217 -9.45 -3.67 -12.90
C PRO A 217 -8.04 -4.14 -13.30
N ALA A 218 -7.59 -5.23 -12.69
CA ALA A 218 -6.33 -5.87 -13.09
C ALA A 218 -6.44 -6.47 -14.50
N SER A 219 -5.33 -6.47 -15.23
CA SER A 219 -5.23 -7.09 -16.57
C SER A 219 -5.35 -8.62 -16.54
N THR A 220 -5.21 -9.22 -15.37
CA THR A 220 -5.29 -10.66 -15.15
C THR A 220 -6.34 -10.97 -14.10
N ARG A 221 -7.05 -12.10 -14.29
CA ARG A 221 -8.03 -12.58 -13.31
C ARG A 221 -7.34 -12.95 -12.02
N CYS A 222 -7.93 -12.56 -10.90
CA CYS A 222 -7.48 -13.00 -9.60
C CYS A 222 -7.70 -14.52 -9.51
N LYS A 223 -6.62 -15.29 -9.26
CA LYS A 223 -6.76 -16.67 -8.83
C LYS A 223 -7.32 -16.62 -7.41
N ALA A 224 -8.50 -17.20 -7.18
CA ALA A 224 -9.13 -17.23 -5.88
C ALA A 224 -8.14 -17.75 -4.81
N PHE A 225 -8.13 -17.10 -3.65
CA PHE A 225 -7.37 -17.51 -2.47
C PHE A 225 -7.96 -18.76 -1.83
#